data_AF-A0A7V9QHL9-F1
#
_entry.id   AF-A0A7V9QHL9-F1
#
_cell.length_a   1.000
_cell.length_b   1.000
_cell.length_c   1.000
_cell.angle_alpha   90.00
_cell.angle_beta   90.00
_cell.angle_gamma   90.00
#
_symmetry.space_group_name_H-M   'P 1'
#
loop_
_entity.id
_entity.type
_entity.pdbx_description
1 polymer ?
#
loop_
_entity_poly.entity_id
_entity_poly.type
_entity_poly.pdbx_seq_one_letter_code
_entity_poly.pdbx_strand_id
1 'polypeptide(L)'
;MTLRALVTRAEDDIVRTRRAAFLALWALVIVQIIWTVIFCVRTRPSFANIYYPVIFTPIAAALALTAGRVRWIATLARLIIGLAFFENVIDRLGFLGPPGAPGVSWGDFQHFITYTAVVNAFAPAAIIPTLAVLATIAEGTLGVTMLLGARVRLASVGSALLFCTFATAMVLSGLSQMQYGVYLMSVASWALATVDASALSVDSLLRAPQLRAA
;
A
#
# COMPACT_ATOMS: atom_id res chain seq x y z
N MET A 1 -21.51 -32.19 3.54
CA MET A 1 -21.29 -31.06 2.60
C MET A 1 -20.54 -31.60 1.38
N THR A 2 -21.08 -31.48 0.16
CA THR A 2 -20.47 -32.08 -1.04
C THR A 2 -19.33 -31.22 -1.58
N LEU A 3 -18.35 -31.82 -2.26
CA LEU A 3 -17.21 -31.11 -2.88
C LEU A 3 -17.69 -29.97 -3.80
N ARG A 4 -18.77 -30.20 -4.55
CA ARG A 4 -19.41 -29.19 -5.40
C ARG A 4 -19.91 -27.98 -4.61
N ALA A 5 -20.51 -28.19 -3.44
CA ALA A 5 -20.98 -27.12 -2.59
C ALA A 5 -19.84 -26.31 -1.95
N LEU A 6 -18.68 -26.94 -1.69
CA LEU A 6 -17.47 -26.25 -1.23
C LEU A 6 -16.87 -25.36 -2.33
N VAL A 7 -16.81 -25.87 -3.57
CA VAL A 7 -16.30 -25.12 -4.72
C VAL A 7 -17.18 -23.91 -5.03
N THR A 8 -18.50 -24.08 -5.12
CA THR A 8 -19.42 -22.97 -5.39
C THR A 8 -19.34 -21.89 -4.31
N ARG A 9 -19.24 -22.28 -3.04
CA ARG A 9 -19.07 -21.34 -1.93
C ARG A 9 -17.77 -20.53 -2.07
N ALA A 10 -16.67 -21.21 -2.43
CA ALA A 10 -15.39 -20.55 -2.62
C ALA A 10 -15.41 -19.56 -3.81
N GLU A 11 -16.07 -19.92 -4.91
CA GLU A 11 -16.26 -19.03 -6.07
C GLU A 11 -17.07 -17.79 -5.70
N ASP A 12 -18.19 -17.98 -4.99
CA ASP A 12 -19.04 -16.89 -4.51
C ASP A 12 -18.28 -15.95 -3.57
N ASP A 13 -17.47 -16.49 -2.67
CA ASP A 13 -16.65 -15.71 -1.74
C ASP A 13 -15.58 -14.89 -2.48
N ILE A 14 -14.96 -15.44 -3.53
CA ILE A 14 -14.00 -14.71 -4.37
C ILE A 14 -14.69 -13.55 -5.09
N VAL A 15 -15.84 -13.79 -5.71
CA VAL A 15 -16.60 -12.75 -6.43
C VAL A 15 -17.07 -11.65 -5.46
N ARG A 16 -17.57 -12.03 -4.28
CA ARG A 16 -17.99 -11.10 -3.24
C ARG A 16 -16.82 -10.24 -2.75
N THR A 17 -15.69 -10.87 -2.45
CA THR A 17 -14.48 -10.18 -1.97
C THR A 17 -13.98 -9.17 -3.00
N ARG A 18 -13.92 -9.56 -4.29
CA ARG A 18 -13.54 -8.64 -5.37
C ARG A 18 -14.51 -7.47 -5.46
N ARG A 19 -15.82 -7.72 -5.46
CA ARG A 19 -16.82 -6.63 -5.51
C ARG A 19 -16.66 -5.67 -4.34
N ALA A 20 -16.52 -6.18 -3.12
CA ALA A 20 -16.33 -5.37 -1.92
C ALA A 20 -15.06 -4.52 -2.00
N ALA A 21 -13.93 -5.11 -2.42
CA ALA A 21 -12.66 -4.40 -2.55
C ALA A 21 -12.74 -3.25 -3.56
N PHE A 22 -13.39 -3.46 -4.71
CA PHE A 22 -13.54 -2.41 -5.73
C PHE A 22 -14.56 -1.34 -5.34
N LEU A 23 -15.63 -1.68 -4.63
CA LEU A 23 -16.57 -0.70 -4.07
C LEU A 23 -15.86 0.19 -3.03
N ALA A 24 -15.09 -0.42 -2.13
CA ALA A 24 -14.29 0.31 -1.16
C ALA A 24 -13.23 1.19 -1.85
N LEU A 25 -12.59 0.70 -2.91
CA LEU A 25 -11.61 1.45 -3.68
C LEU A 25 -12.23 2.70 -4.30
N TRP A 26 -13.39 2.56 -4.95
CA TRP A 26 -14.14 3.70 -5.49
C TRP A 26 -14.49 4.72 -4.41
N ALA A 27 -15.02 4.26 -3.27
CA ALA A 27 -15.36 5.14 -2.16
C ALA A 27 -14.13 5.93 -1.68
N LEU A 28 -12.99 5.26 -1.46
CA LEU A 28 -11.78 5.94 -0.99
C LEU A 28 -11.12 6.84 -2.05
N VAL A 29 -11.18 6.49 -3.33
CA VAL A 29 -10.73 7.40 -4.40
C VAL A 29 -11.52 8.71 -4.34
N ILE A 30 -12.85 8.63 -4.25
CA ILE A 30 -13.72 9.82 -4.18
C ILE A 30 -13.41 10.63 -2.92
N VAL A 31 -13.35 9.98 -1.76
CA VAL A 31 -13.05 10.63 -0.48
C VAL A 31 -11.66 11.29 -0.51
N GLN A 32 -10.65 10.63 -1.08
CA GLN A 32 -9.30 11.17 -1.21
C GLN A 32 -9.25 12.39 -2.14
N ILE A 33 -9.94 12.34 -3.29
CA ILE A 33 -10.01 13.48 -4.22
C ILE A 33 -10.67 14.68 -3.54
N ILE A 34 -11.85 14.48 -2.93
CA ILE A 34 -12.59 15.54 -2.24
C ILE A 34 -11.72 16.17 -1.15
N TRP A 35 -11.11 15.34 -0.31
CA TRP A 35 -10.24 15.82 0.77
C TRP A 35 -9.05 16.61 0.22
N THR A 36 -8.39 16.10 -0.83
CA THR A 36 -7.22 16.75 -1.43
C THR A 36 -7.59 18.10 -2.02
N VAL A 37 -8.72 18.20 -2.74
CA VAL A 37 -9.21 19.48 -3.28
C VAL A 37 -9.51 20.48 -2.16
N ILE A 38 -10.24 20.06 -1.12
CA ILE A 38 -10.56 20.93 0.03
C ILE A 38 -9.28 21.39 0.73
N PHE A 39 -8.32 20.49 0.96
CA PHE A 39 -7.05 20.80 1.59
C PHE A 39 -6.25 21.81 0.76
N CYS A 40 -6.15 21.62 -0.56
CA CYS A 40 -5.48 22.52 -1.48
C CYS A 40 -6.11 23.93 -1.49
N VAL A 41 -7.44 24.01 -1.54
CA VAL A 41 -8.16 25.29 -1.53
C VAL A 41 -7.97 26.04 -0.21
N ARG A 42 -8.01 25.33 0.92
CA ARG A 42 -7.93 25.95 2.26
C ARG A 42 -6.52 26.34 2.69
N THR A 43 -5.52 25.54 2.34
CA THR A 43 -4.17 25.66 2.92
C THR A 43 -3.10 26.09 1.92
N ARG A 44 -3.39 26.02 0.61
CA ARG A 44 -2.43 26.29 -0.47
C ARG A 44 -1.06 25.62 -0.22
N PRO A 45 -1.05 24.29 -0.02
CA PRO A 45 0.15 23.57 0.38
C PRO A 45 1.19 23.58 -0.74
N SER A 46 2.47 23.47 -0.37
CA SER A 46 3.52 23.16 -1.35
C SER A 46 3.35 21.74 -1.89
N PHE A 47 3.96 21.44 -3.04
CA PHE A 47 3.91 20.11 -3.65
C PHE A 47 4.42 19.01 -2.70
N ALA A 48 5.44 19.32 -1.89
CA ALA A 48 6.00 18.40 -0.89
C ALA A 48 4.98 17.91 0.16
N ASN A 49 3.90 18.65 0.41
CA ASN A 49 2.86 18.25 1.36
C ASN A 49 1.74 17.42 0.73
N ILE A 50 1.69 17.31 -0.60
CA ILE A 50 0.59 16.63 -1.32
C ILE A 50 1.08 15.63 -2.39
N TYR A 51 2.38 15.39 -2.50
CA TYR A 51 2.90 14.54 -3.58
C TYR A 51 2.37 13.09 -3.50
N TYR A 52 2.21 12.54 -2.30
CA TYR A 52 1.60 11.22 -2.10
C TYR A 52 0.21 11.11 -2.76
N PRO A 53 -0.82 11.88 -2.36
CA PRO A 53 -2.13 11.76 -2.99
C PRO A 53 -2.11 12.13 -4.48
N VAL A 54 -1.21 13.00 -4.94
CA VAL A 54 -1.04 13.29 -6.37
C VAL A 54 -0.53 12.07 -7.16
N ILE A 55 0.32 11.24 -6.55
CA ILE A 55 0.85 10.02 -7.19
C ILE A 55 -0.14 8.85 -7.05
N PHE A 56 -0.56 8.53 -5.82
CA PHE A 56 -1.31 7.30 -5.55
C PHE A 56 -2.77 7.37 -6.01
N THR A 57 -3.39 8.55 -5.99
CA THR A 57 -4.81 8.68 -6.33
C THR A 57 -5.11 8.38 -7.80
N PRO A 58 -4.37 8.92 -8.78
CA PRO A 58 -4.58 8.57 -10.19
C PRO A 58 -4.39 7.08 -10.47
N ILE A 59 -3.41 6.43 -9.83
CA ILE A 59 -3.14 5.01 -10.01
C ILE A 59 -4.28 4.16 -9.42
N ALA A 60 -4.73 4.49 -8.21
CA ALA A 60 -5.87 3.84 -7.58
C ALA A 60 -7.16 4.05 -8.39
N ALA A 61 -7.37 5.25 -8.93
CA ALA A 61 -8.48 5.57 -9.82
C ALA A 61 -8.41 4.76 -11.12
N ALA A 62 -7.25 4.65 -11.76
CA ALA A 62 -7.05 3.83 -12.95
C ALA A 62 -7.31 2.34 -12.68
N LEU A 63 -6.87 1.84 -11.53
CA LEU A 63 -7.17 0.48 -11.09
C LEU A 63 -8.68 0.28 -10.92
N ALA A 64 -9.37 1.22 -10.26
CA ALA A 64 -10.82 1.21 -10.05
C ALA A 64 -11.60 1.27 -11.36
N LEU A 65 -11.25 2.20 -12.25
CA LEU A 65 -11.85 2.42 -13.58
C LEU A 65 -11.79 1.17 -14.45
N THR A 66 -10.67 0.45 -14.39
CA THR A 66 -10.50 -0.78 -15.16
C THR A 66 -11.02 -2.01 -14.46
N ALA A 67 -11.52 -1.90 -13.23
CA ALA A 67 -11.90 -3.03 -12.37
C ALA A 67 -10.78 -4.10 -12.28
N GLY A 68 -9.52 -3.66 -12.40
CA GLY A 68 -8.31 -4.49 -12.54
C GLY A 68 -8.33 -5.48 -13.71
N ARG A 69 -9.11 -5.22 -14.77
CA ARG A 69 -9.11 -6.00 -16.02
C ARG A 69 -7.87 -5.73 -16.87
N VAL A 70 -7.26 -4.56 -16.72
CA VAL A 70 -6.03 -4.20 -17.44
C VAL A 70 -4.82 -4.54 -16.57
N ARG A 71 -4.19 -5.68 -16.88
CA ARG A 71 -3.07 -6.24 -16.11
C ARG A 71 -1.90 -5.27 -15.92
N TRP A 72 -1.60 -4.44 -16.92
CA TRP A 72 -0.53 -3.45 -16.83
C TRP A 72 -0.80 -2.34 -15.81
N ILE A 73 -2.06 -1.93 -15.64
CA ILE A 73 -2.45 -0.95 -14.62
C ILE A 73 -2.33 -1.56 -13.22
N ALA A 74 -2.79 -2.81 -13.05
CA ALA A 74 -2.61 -3.53 -11.79
C ALA A 74 -1.12 -3.72 -11.46
N THR A 75 -0.29 -3.99 -12.47
CA THR A 75 1.17 -4.10 -12.32
C THR A 75 1.81 -2.76 -11.94
N LEU A 76 1.38 -1.66 -12.54
CA LEU A 76 1.84 -0.32 -12.17
C LEU A 76 1.49 -0.01 -10.71
N ALA A 77 0.27 -0.31 -10.28
CA ALA A 77 -0.15 -0.16 -8.88
C ALA A 77 0.72 -0.99 -7.93
N ARG A 78 0.98 -2.26 -8.29
CA ARG A 78 1.91 -3.14 -7.56
C ARG A 78 3.28 -2.50 -7.39
N LEU A 79 3.89 -2.03 -8.48
CA LEU A 79 5.24 -1.49 -8.47
C LEU A 79 5.33 -0.21 -7.65
N ILE A 80 4.37 0.70 -7.79
CA ILE A 80 4.40 1.98 -7.08
C ILE A 80 4.15 1.80 -5.58
N ILE A 81 3.28 0.85 -5.19
CA ILE A 81 3.15 0.44 -3.77
C ILE A 81 4.46 -0.17 -3.26
N GLY A 82 5.10 -1.04 -4.05
CA GLY A 82 6.38 -1.65 -3.70
C GLY A 82 7.50 -0.61 -3.53
N LEU A 83 7.57 0.37 -4.43
CA LEU A 83 8.52 1.48 -4.37
C LEU A 83 8.27 2.33 -3.12
N ALA A 84 7.02 2.63 -2.76
CA ALA A 84 6.70 3.40 -1.57
C ALA A 84 7.27 2.78 -0.29
N PHE A 85 7.10 1.45 -0.13
CA PHE A 85 7.66 0.74 1.00
C PHE A 85 9.20 0.70 0.95
N PHE A 86 9.75 0.41 -0.22
CA PHE A 86 11.20 0.29 -0.38
C PHE A 86 11.91 1.63 -0.14
N GLU A 87 11.37 2.72 -0.69
CA GLU A 87 11.84 4.10 -0.49
C GLU A 87 11.88 4.47 1.00
N ASN A 88 10.80 4.19 1.74
CA ASN A 88 10.74 4.47 3.17
C ASN A 88 11.79 3.69 3.99
N VAL A 89 12.16 2.48 3.55
CA VAL A 89 13.20 1.67 4.18
C VAL A 89 14.58 2.21 3.86
N ILE A 90 14.87 2.56 2.60
CA ILE A 90 16.18 3.12 2.25
C ILE A 90 16.40 4.51 2.86
N ASP A 91 15.33 5.29 3.03
CA ASP A 91 15.36 6.61 3.68
C ASP A 91 15.82 6.52 5.14
N ARG A 92 15.19 5.65 5.95
CA ARG A 92 15.56 5.47 7.36
C ARG A 92 16.88 4.74 7.57
N LEU A 93 17.41 4.07 6.54
CA LEU A 93 18.76 3.53 6.54
C LEU A 93 19.82 4.57 6.11
N GLY A 94 19.39 5.79 5.75
CA GLY A 94 20.25 6.92 5.41
C GLY A 94 20.80 6.90 3.99
N PHE A 95 20.30 6.03 3.11
CA PHE A 95 20.76 5.96 1.72
C PHE A 95 20.28 7.13 0.86
N LEU A 96 19.19 7.82 1.25
CA LEU A 96 18.66 8.97 0.52
C LEU A 96 19.33 10.30 0.90
N GLY A 97 20.13 10.32 1.96
CA GLY A 97 20.81 11.51 2.46
C GLY A 97 20.55 11.77 3.94
N PRO A 98 21.17 12.82 4.51
CA PRO A 98 21.02 13.15 5.91
C PRO A 98 19.64 13.73 6.22
N PRO A 99 19.18 13.65 7.50
CA PRO A 99 17.94 14.27 7.95
C PRO A 99 17.85 15.74 7.52
N GLY A 100 16.70 16.13 6.94
CA GLY A 100 16.45 17.50 6.47
C GLY A 100 16.92 17.80 5.03
N ALA A 101 17.58 16.86 4.35
CA ALA A 101 17.86 17.00 2.92
C ALA A 101 16.56 16.98 2.07
N PRO A 102 16.54 17.63 0.89
CA PRO A 102 15.37 17.61 0.02
C PRO A 102 14.97 16.18 -0.37
N GLY A 103 13.72 15.80 -0.11
CA GLY A 103 13.21 14.45 -0.43
C GLY A 103 13.51 13.38 0.62
N VAL A 104 14.18 13.72 1.72
CA VAL A 104 14.44 12.82 2.85
C VAL A 104 13.36 13.00 3.91
N SER A 105 12.71 11.91 4.34
CA SER A 105 11.67 11.98 5.37
C SER A 105 12.26 11.87 6.78
N TRP A 106 13.17 10.91 6.99
CA TRP A 106 13.85 10.67 8.25
C TRP A 106 15.37 10.76 8.12
N GLY A 107 15.97 10.17 7.08
CA GLY A 107 17.41 10.18 6.83
C GLY A 107 18.25 9.31 7.78
N ASP A 108 17.71 8.88 8.92
CA ASP A 108 18.30 7.87 9.77
C ASP A 108 17.24 7.15 10.63
N PHE A 109 17.67 6.08 11.28
CA PHE A 109 16.77 5.22 12.05
C PHE A 109 16.32 5.86 13.37
N GLN A 110 17.08 6.79 13.94
CA GLN A 110 16.72 7.46 15.20
C GLN A 110 15.59 8.48 15.00
N HIS A 111 15.64 9.25 13.92
CA HIS A 111 14.54 10.13 13.51
C HIS A 111 13.30 9.31 13.16
N PHE A 112 13.46 8.13 12.54
CA PHE A 112 12.36 7.22 12.31
C PHE A 112 11.75 6.67 13.62
N ILE A 113 12.55 6.27 14.61
CA ILE A 113 12.04 5.86 15.94
C ILE A 113 11.26 7.02 16.59
N THR A 114 11.79 8.24 16.51
CA THR A 114 11.12 9.44 17.03
C THR A 114 9.77 9.66 16.36
N TYR A 115 9.71 9.56 15.04
CA TYR A 115 8.44 9.66 14.30
C TYR A 115 7.49 8.49 14.59
N THR A 116 8.02 7.28 14.81
CA THR A 116 7.23 6.11 15.21
C THR A 116 6.53 6.36 16.54
N ALA A 117 7.17 7.05 17.49
CA ALA A 117 6.53 7.47 18.74
C ALA A 117 5.36 8.43 18.48
N VAL A 118 5.50 9.38 17.55
CA VAL A 118 4.44 10.33 17.17
C VAL A 118 3.25 9.60 16.55
N VAL A 119 3.49 8.65 15.64
CA VAL A 119 2.43 7.87 15.00
C VAL A 119 1.73 6.91 15.98
N ASN A 120 2.44 6.46 17.03
CA ASN A 120 1.92 5.55 18.04
C ASN A 120 1.82 6.24 19.41
N ALA A 121 1.34 7.49 19.47
CA ALA A 121 1.28 8.28 20.69
C ALA A 121 0.41 7.64 21.81
N PHE A 122 -0.49 6.72 21.43
CA PHE A 122 -1.29 5.92 22.35
C PHE A 122 -0.55 4.71 22.96
N ALA A 123 0.64 4.36 22.45
CA ALA A 123 1.40 3.19 22.86
C ALA A 123 2.48 3.54 23.91
N PRO A 124 2.87 2.60 24.80
CA PRO A 124 3.97 2.82 25.72
C PRO A 124 5.30 3.07 25.01
N ALA A 125 6.08 4.04 25.48
CA ALA A 125 7.40 4.38 24.91
C ALA A 125 8.35 3.17 24.80
N ALA A 126 8.25 2.22 25.74
CA ALA A 126 9.07 1.01 25.78
C ALA A 126 8.92 0.11 24.54
N ILE A 127 7.78 0.14 23.84
CA ILE A 127 7.55 -0.72 22.66
C ILE A 127 7.88 -0.04 21.33
N ILE A 128 8.11 1.28 21.32
CA ILE A 128 8.33 2.06 20.10
C ILE A 128 9.53 1.55 19.28
N PRO A 129 10.70 1.25 19.86
CA PRO A 129 11.82 0.70 19.07
C PRO A 129 11.47 -0.63 18.41
N THR A 130 10.73 -1.48 19.11
CA THR A 130 10.25 -2.77 18.57
C THR A 130 9.29 -2.55 17.40
N LEU A 131 8.34 -1.62 17.52
CA LEU A 131 7.42 -1.27 16.43
C LEU A 131 8.19 -0.73 15.21
N ALA A 132 9.20 0.11 15.42
CA ALA A 132 10.04 0.65 14.34
C ALA A 132 10.77 -0.47 13.58
N VAL A 133 11.37 -1.43 14.31
CA VAL A 133 12.06 -2.59 13.70
C VAL A 133 11.06 -3.47 12.93
N LEU A 134 9.93 -3.81 13.54
CA LEU A 134 8.92 -4.66 12.91
C LEU A 134 8.34 -4.02 11.65
N ALA A 135 8.04 -2.72 11.69
CA ALA A 135 7.59 -1.95 10.53
C ALA A 135 8.64 -2.01 9.42
N THR A 136 9.92 -1.77 9.74
CA THR A 136 11.00 -1.78 8.75
C THR A 136 11.18 -3.14 8.08
N ILE A 137 11.13 -4.24 8.86
CA ILE A 137 11.22 -5.60 8.31
C ILE A 137 10.00 -5.90 7.43
N ALA A 138 8.80 -5.54 7.89
CA ALA A 138 7.56 -5.77 7.15
C ALA A 138 7.53 -4.98 5.83
N GLU A 139 7.84 -3.68 5.87
CA GLU A 139 7.92 -2.81 4.69
C GLU A 139 9.02 -3.26 3.74
N GLY A 140 10.20 -3.62 4.23
CA GLY A 140 11.29 -4.12 3.38
C GLY A 140 10.90 -5.42 2.67
N THR A 141 10.31 -6.36 3.41
CA THR A 141 9.86 -7.64 2.84
C THR A 141 8.73 -7.45 1.83
N LEU A 142 7.70 -6.67 2.17
CA LEU A 142 6.57 -6.40 1.29
C LEU A 142 6.98 -5.56 0.08
N GLY A 143 7.84 -4.57 0.26
CA GLY A 143 8.39 -3.74 -0.82
C GLY A 143 9.15 -4.59 -1.83
N VAL A 144 10.12 -5.40 -1.39
CA VAL A 144 10.90 -6.27 -2.28
C VAL A 144 10.00 -7.30 -2.97
N THR A 145 9.10 -7.97 -2.24
CA THR A 145 8.19 -8.96 -2.84
C THR A 145 7.23 -8.34 -3.84
N MET A 146 6.71 -7.13 -3.56
CA MET A 146 5.90 -6.36 -4.50
C MET A 146 6.67 -5.94 -5.74
N LEU A 147 7.93 -5.51 -5.62
CA LEU A 147 8.75 -5.11 -6.78
C LEU A 147 9.09 -6.31 -7.67
N LEU A 148 9.56 -7.41 -7.08
CA LEU A 148 9.88 -8.65 -7.81
C LEU A 148 8.63 -9.35 -8.35
N GLY A 149 7.48 -9.11 -7.75
CA GLY A 149 6.25 -9.80 -8.08
C GLY A 149 6.28 -11.27 -7.65
N ALA A 150 6.80 -11.51 -6.45
CA ALA A 150 6.82 -12.83 -5.83
C ALA A 150 5.66 -12.94 -4.85
N ARG A 151 4.85 -14.00 -4.98
CA ARG A 151 3.63 -14.23 -4.17
C ARG A 151 2.73 -13.00 -4.13
N VAL A 152 2.45 -12.40 -5.28
CA VAL A 152 1.80 -11.07 -5.42
C VAL A 152 0.55 -10.97 -4.57
N ARG A 153 -0.33 -11.98 -4.60
CA ARG A 153 -1.58 -11.98 -3.83
C ARG A 153 -1.35 -11.88 -2.32
N LEU A 154 -0.36 -12.60 -1.79
CA LEU A 154 -0.03 -12.56 -0.35
C LEU A 154 0.62 -11.23 0.02
N ALA A 155 1.54 -10.73 -0.82
CA ALA A 155 2.12 -9.41 -0.64
C ALA A 155 1.04 -8.33 -0.62
N SER A 156 0.07 -8.37 -1.54
CA SER A 156 -1.07 -7.44 -1.59
C SER A 156 -1.93 -7.45 -0.33
N VAL A 157 -2.23 -8.63 0.23
CA VAL A 157 -2.95 -8.71 1.52
C VAL A 157 -2.10 -8.16 2.66
N GLY A 158 -0.82 -8.51 2.72
CA GLY A 158 0.11 -8.00 3.74
C GLY A 158 0.23 -6.49 3.71
N SER A 159 0.38 -5.90 2.52
CA SER A 159 0.44 -4.45 2.31
C SER A 159 -0.87 -3.77 2.70
N ALA A 160 -2.03 -4.36 2.37
CA ALA A 160 -3.32 -3.82 2.79
C ALA A 160 -3.45 -3.74 4.31
N LEU A 161 -3.07 -4.82 5.01
CA LEU A 161 -3.09 -4.88 6.47
C LEU A 161 -2.10 -3.89 7.08
N LEU A 162 -0.87 -3.85 6.57
CA LEU A 162 0.15 -2.93 7.07
C LEU A 162 -0.27 -1.47 6.93
N PHE A 163 -0.70 -1.04 5.74
CA PHE A 163 -1.22 0.31 5.54
C PHE A 163 -2.46 0.60 6.39
N CYS A 164 -3.35 -0.38 6.58
CA CYS A 164 -4.51 -0.22 7.46
C CYS A 164 -4.06 0.09 8.89
N THR A 165 -3.16 -0.73 9.44
CA THR A 165 -2.63 -0.53 10.79
C THR A 165 -1.91 0.80 10.94
N PHE A 166 -1.10 1.21 9.95
CA PHE A 166 -0.41 2.49 9.95
C PHE A 166 -1.38 3.68 9.90
N ALA A 167 -2.36 3.64 8.99
CA ALA A 167 -3.38 4.68 8.88
C ALA A 167 -4.23 4.79 10.16
N THR A 168 -4.60 3.67 10.77
CA THR A 168 -5.33 3.65 12.04
C THR A 168 -4.47 4.23 13.16
N ALA A 169 -3.20 3.87 13.26
CA ALA A 169 -2.30 4.43 14.27
C ALA A 169 -2.18 5.96 14.11
N MET A 170 -2.03 6.46 12.88
CA MET A 170 -2.02 7.90 12.60
C MET A 170 -3.30 8.59 13.10
N VAL A 171 -4.47 8.04 12.78
CA VAL A 171 -5.77 8.63 13.19
C VAL A 171 -5.91 8.63 14.72
N LEU A 172 -5.56 7.53 15.39
CA LEU A 172 -5.61 7.44 16.86
C LEU A 172 -4.65 8.42 17.55
N SER A 173 -3.54 8.75 16.89
CA SER A 173 -2.57 9.74 17.36
C SER A 173 -2.87 11.18 16.88
N GLY A 174 -4.03 11.42 16.26
CA GLY A 174 -4.46 12.76 15.81
C GLY A 174 -3.75 13.27 14.54
N LEU A 175 -3.09 12.39 13.79
CA LEU A 175 -2.42 12.72 12.53
C LEU A 175 -3.34 12.52 11.34
N SER A 176 -3.14 13.31 10.28
CA SER A 176 -3.88 13.15 9.02
C SER A 176 -3.24 12.10 8.12
N GLN A 177 -3.82 10.90 8.08
CA GLN A 177 -3.42 9.89 7.07
C GLN A 177 -3.76 10.34 5.64
N MET A 178 -4.77 11.22 5.47
CA MET A 178 -5.24 11.66 4.15
C MET A 178 -4.19 12.47 3.39
N GLN A 179 -3.25 13.13 4.09
CA GLN A 179 -2.11 13.81 3.44
C GLN A 179 -1.18 12.84 2.71
N TYR A 180 -1.17 11.57 3.12
CA TYR A 180 -0.36 10.51 2.53
C TYR A 180 -1.19 9.49 1.76
N GLY A 181 -2.53 9.60 1.78
CA GLY A 181 -3.44 8.66 1.11
C GLY A 181 -3.33 7.22 1.64
N VAL A 182 -3.02 7.03 2.93
CA VAL A 182 -2.66 5.70 3.46
C VAL A 182 -3.83 4.72 3.42
N TYR A 183 -5.05 5.13 3.81
CA TYR A 183 -6.21 4.25 3.69
C TYR A 183 -6.51 3.93 2.22
N LEU A 184 -6.28 4.87 1.30
CA LEU A 184 -6.43 4.61 -0.14
C LEU A 184 -5.45 3.53 -0.61
N MET A 185 -4.17 3.62 -0.22
CA MET A 185 -3.16 2.61 -0.54
C MET A 185 -3.49 1.24 0.09
N SER A 186 -4.05 1.22 1.30
CA SER A 186 -4.53 0.00 1.96
C SER A 186 -5.60 -0.70 1.12
N VAL A 187 -6.65 0.03 0.72
CA VAL A 187 -7.75 -0.55 -0.07
C VAL A 187 -7.32 -0.86 -1.50
N ALA A 188 -6.43 -0.06 -2.11
CA ALA A 188 -5.83 -0.37 -3.41
C ALA A 188 -5.04 -1.67 -3.36
N SER A 189 -4.25 -1.89 -2.30
CA SER A 189 -3.54 -3.15 -2.06
C SER A 189 -4.51 -4.31 -1.88
N TRP A 190 -5.62 -4.11 -1.18
CA TRP A 190 -6.65 -5.15 -1.03
C TRP A 190 -7.32 -5.49 -2.37
N ALA A 191 -7.66 -4.50 -3.18
CA ALA A 191 -8.20 -4.70 -4.53
C ALA A 191 -7.18 -5.44 -5.43
N LEU A 192 -5.90 -5.09 -5.32
CA LEU A 192 -4.81 -5.75 -6.03
C LEU A 192 -4.72 -7.26 -5.71
N ALA A 193 -5.02 -7.66 -4.47
CA ALA A 193 -5.06 -9.07 -4.06
C ALA A 193 -6.18 -9.89 -4.74
N THR A 194 -7.11 -9.22 -5.44
CA THR A 194 -8.27 -9.86 -6.10
C THR A 194 -8.17 -9.88 -7.63
N VAL A 195 -7.07 -9.38 -8.20
CA VAL A 195 -6.87 -9.24 -9.65
C VAL A 195 -5.52 -9.78 -10.09
N ASP A 196 -5.36 -9.95 -11.40
CA ASP A 196 -4.08 -10.35 -11.98
C ASP A 196 -3.16 -9.14 -12.13
N ALA A 197 -2.13 -9.09 -11.29
CA ALA A 197 -1.03 -8.12 -11.35
C ALA A 197 0.32 -8.80 -11.66
N SER A 198 0.28 -9.94 -12.34
CA SER A 198 1.46 -10.77 -12.57
C SER A 198 2.29 -10.36 -13.79
N ALA A 199 2.00 -9.27 -14.50
CA ALA A 199 2.92 -8.83 -15.55
C ALA A 199 4.26 -8.40 -14.91
N LEU A 200 5.38 -8.74 -15.56
CA LEU A 200 6.73 -8.50 -15.05
C LEU A 200 6.94 -9.04 -13.62
N SER A 201 6.42 -10.23 -13.35
CA SER A 201 6.49 -10.85 -12.01
C SER A 201 7.26 -12.17 -12.07
N VAL A 202 8.03 -12.46 -11.01
CA VAL A 202 8.64 -13.79 -10.84
C VAL A 202 7.58 -14.89 -10.86
N ASP A 203 6.40 -14.64 -10.26
CA ASP A 203 5.26 -15.56 -10.31
C ASP A 203 4.86 -15.96 -11.74
N SER A 204 4.91 -15.01 -12.69
CA SER A 204 4.59 -15.29 -14.10
C SER A 204 5.66 -16.10 -14.81
N LEU A 205 6.94 -15.86 -14.49
CA LEU A 205 8.06 -16.61 -15.05
C LEU A 205 8.04 -18.07 -14.59
N LEU A 206 7.63 -18.33 -13.34
CA LEU A 206 7.52 -19.69 -12.80
C LEU A 206 6.33 -20.47 -13.37
N ARG A 207 5.26 -19.78 -13.79
CA ARG A 207 4.09 -20.40 -14.42
C ARG A 207 4.24 -20.67 -15.92
N ALA A 208 5.04 -19.86 -16.63
CA ALA A 208 5.20 -19.96 -18.07
C ALA A 208 5.71 -21.34 -18.59
N PRO A 209 6.64 -22.04 -17.90
CA PRO A 209 7.06 -23.38 -18.29
C PRO A 209 5.95 -24.44 -18.13
N GLN A 210 5.09 -24.32 -17.12
CA GLN A 210 4.05 -25.31 -16.80
C GLN A 210 2.92 -25.31 -17.85
N LEU A 211 2.60 -24.14 -18.42
CA LEU A 211 1.61 -24.00 -19.48
C LEU A 211 2.11 -24.44 -20.87
N ARG A 212 3.44 -24.56 -21.06
CA ARG A 212 4.03 -25.07 -22.30
C ARG A 212 4.18 -26.59 -22.32
N ALA A 213 4.06 -27.24 -21.16
CA ALA A 213 4.20 -28.68 -20.98
C ALA A 213 2.85 -29.42 -20.88
N ALA A 214 1.72 -28.69 -20.92
CA ALA A 214 0.35 -29.18 -20.90
C ALA A 214 -0.33 -28.91 -22.25
#